data_AF-A0A5K1C4K8-F1
#
_entry.id   AF-A0A5K1C4K8-F1
#
_cell.length_a   1.000
_cell.length_b   1.000
_cell.length_c   1.000
_cell.angle_alpha   90.00
_cell.angle_beta   90.00
_cell.angle_gamma   90.00
#
_symmetry.space_group_name_H-M   'P 1'
#
loop_
_entity.id
_entity.type
_entity.pdbx_description
1 polymer ?
#
loop_
_entity_poly.entity_id
_entity_poly.type
_entity_poly.pdbx_seq_one_letter_code
_entity_poly.pdbx_strand_id
1 'polypeptide(L)'
;ENQRSPLLVSYNLKGFVDGTKMCPPKTISREGKEVLNPAYIEWLRLDQLLLRWIISSLSKPVHSQVVGLRLSYEVWKMLKNTYAAHSISKMMQLREQLAVLKKGINSIDELIQKATMIGHQLSIAAKP
;
A
#
# COMPACT_ATOMS: atom_id res chain seq x y z
N GLU A 1 -7.37 -11.87 -3.31
CA GLU A 1 -6.29 -10.93 -3.64
C GLU A 1 -5.85 -10.84 -5.11
N ASN A 2 -6.50 -11.48 -6.08
CA ASN A 2 -5.93 -11.58 -7.45
C ASN A 2 -6.43 -10.55 -8.48
N GLN A 3 -7.24 -9.55 -8.13
CA GLN A 3 -7.83 -8.65 -9.15
C GLN A 3 -7.04 -7.38 -9.47
N ARG A 4 -6.09 -6.93 -8.62
CA ARG A 4 -5.31 -5.68 -8.87
C ARG A 4 -4.00 -5.90 -9.61
N SER A 5 -3.40 -7.08 -9.45
CA SER A 5 -2.16 -7.49 -10.10
C SER A 5 -2.22 -7.54 -11.63
N PRO A 6 -3.31 -8.01 -12.29
CA PRO A 6 -3.34 -8.20 -13.75
C PRO A 6 -3.18 -6.89 -14.53
N LEU A 7 -3.78 -5.79 -14.06
CA LEU A 7 -3.73 -4.49 -14.75
C LEU A 7 -2.33 -3.86 -14.67
N LEU A 8 -1.69 -3.88 -13.50
CA LEU A 8 -0.34 -3.35 -13.36
C LEU A 8 0.69 -4.16 -14.16
N VAL A 9 0.46 -5.46 -14.31
CA VAL A 9 1.27 -6.34 -15.14
C VAL A 9 0.99 -6.11 -16.62
N SER A 10 -0.27 -6.02 -17.04
CA SER A 10 -0.66 -5.82 -18.45
C SER A 10 -0.17 -4.48 -19.02
N TYR A 11 -0.15 -3.43 -18.20
CA TYR A 11 0.36 -2.10 -18.58
C TYR A 11 1.85 -1.91 -18.26
N ASN A 12 2.55 -2.95 -17.77
CA ASN A 12 3.96 -2.89 -17.39
C ASN A 12 4.28 -1.75 -16.37
N LEU A 13 3.33 -1.47 -15.47
CA LEU A 13 3.38 -0.40 -14.47
C LEU A 13 3.89 -0.89 -13.11
N LYS A 14 3.91 -2.21 -12.88
CA LYS A 14 4.37 -2.83 -11.62
C LYS A 14 5.74 -2.29 -11.17
N GLY A 15 6.65 -2.07 -12.11
CA GLY A 15 8.00 -1.58 -11.84
C GLY A 15 8.08 -0.19 -11.19
N PHE A 16 7.08 0.66 -11.42
CA PHE A 16 7.01 1.99 -10.80
C PHE A 16 6.57 1.91 -9.33
N VAL A 17 5.84 0.85 -8.98
CA VAL A 17 5.25 0.65 -7.67
C VAL A 17 6.22 -0.05 -6.72
N ASP A 18 6.96 -1.04 -7.22
CA ASP A 18 7.98 -1.76 -6.45
C ASP A 18 9.37 -1.11 -6.50
N GLY A 19 9.53 -0.05 -7.30
CA GLY A 19 10.77 0.72 -7.43
C GLY A 19 11.82 0.07 -8.33
N THR A 20 11.50 -1.03 -9.00
CA THR A 20 12.43 -1.71 -9.93
C THR A 20 12.65 -0.91 -11.23
N LYS A 21 11.67 -0.10 -11.66
CA LYS A 21 11.85 0.87 -12.75
C LYS A 21 12.38 2.19 -12.20
N MET A 22 13.70 2.29 -12.13
CA MET A 22 14.39 3.51 -11.72
C MET A 22 14.19 4.65 -12.73
N CYS A 23 14.15 5.88 -12.21
CA CYS A 23 14.06 7.10 -13.02
C CYS A 23 15.33 7.23 -13.88
N PRO A 24 15.21 7.27 -15.22
CA PRO A 24 16.35 7.48 -16.11
C PRO A 24 16.98 8.87 -15.90
N PRO A 25 18.25 9.08 -16.30
CA PRO A 25 18.86 10.39 -16.31
C PRO A 25 18.03 11.38 -17.14
N LYS A 26 17.87 12.61 -16.63
CA LYS A 26 17.06 13.64 -17.30
C LYS A 26 17.67 14.04 -18.65
N THR A 27 18.99 14.14 -18.74
CA THR A 27 19.72 14.44 -19.97
C THR A 27 20.64 13.30 -20.35
N ILE A 28 20.94 13.20 -21.65
CA ILE A 28 21.94 12.31 -22.23
C ILE A 28 22.83 13.11 -23.18
N SER A 29 24.09 12.72 -23.33
CA SER A 29 24.96 13.31 -24.34
C SER A 29 24.69 12.65 -25.69
N ARG A 30 24.35 13.46 -26.70
CA ARG A 30 24.24 13.04 -28.11
C ARG A 30 25.11 13.98 -28.94
N GLU A 31 26.09 13.41 -29.64
CA GLU A 31 27.00 14.18 -30.51
C GLU A 31 27.70 15.34 -29.76
N GLY A 32 28.05 15.13 -28.50
CA GLY A 32 28.73 16.12 -27.66
C GLY A 32 27.84 17.23 -27.10
N LYS A 33 26.53 17.18 -27.32
CA LYS A 33 25.55 18.10 -26.72
C LYS A 33 24.66 17.38 -25.73
N GLU A 34 24.35 18.04 -24.61
CA GLU A 34 23.32 17.56 -23.70
C GLU A 34 21.94 17.74 -24.33
N VAL A 35 21.20 16.64 -24.41
CA VAL A 35 19.82 16.62 -24.90
C VAL A 35 18.92 15.93 -23.88
N LEU A 36 17.63 16.32 -23.85
CA LEU A 36 16.63 15.69 -22.98
C LEU A 36 16.49 14.20 -23.34
N ASN A 37 16.54 13.34 -22.33
CA ASN A 37 16.43 11.90 -22.51
C ASN A 37 14.98 11.49 -22.82
N PRO A 38 14.67 10.91 -23.99
CA PRO A 38 13.32 10.45 -24.30
C PRO A 38 12.80 9.40 -23.30
N ALA A 39 13.69 8.55 -22.76
CA ALA A 39 13.33 7.55 -21.77
C ALA A 39 12.89 8.18 -20.44
N TYR A 40 13.49 9.31 -20.05
CA TYR A 40 13.05 10.07 -18.88
C TYR A 40 11.65 10.65 -19.07
N ILE A 41 11.36 11.19 -20.26
CA ILE A 41 10.04 11.75 -20.59
C ILE A 41 8.96 10.67 -20.50
N GLU A 42 9.20 9.52 -21.13
CA GLU A 42 8.22 8.43 -21.12
C GLU A 42 8.06 7.81 -19.73
N TRP A 43 9.15 7.66 -18.98
CA TRP A 43 9.10 7.23 -17.59
C TRP A 43 8.24 8.19 -16.75
N LEU A 44 8.48 9.50 -16.85
CA LEU A 44 7.72 10.51 -16.11
C LEU A 44 6.25 10.49 -16.50
N ARG A 45 5.94 10.35 -17.79
CA ARG A 45 4.55 10.26 -18.27
C ARG A 45 3.80 9.09 -17.63
N LEU A 46 4.40 7.90 -17.61
CA LEU A 46 3.80 6.70 -17.05
C LEU A 46 3.68 6.78 -15.52
N ASP A 47 4.71 7.29 -14.84
CA ASP A 47 4.67 7.53 -13.39
C ASP A 47 3.54 8.48 -13.01
N GLN A 48 3.38 9.61 -13.73
CA GLN A 48 2.34 10.60 -13.45
C GLN A 48 0.93 10.08 -13.78
N LEU A 49 0.78 9.25 -14.82
CA LEU A 49 -0.49 8.58 -15.10
C LEU A 49 -0.87 7.66 -13.94
N LEU A 50 0.06 6.83 -13.49
CA LEU A 50 -0.15 5.91 -12.39
C LEU A 50 -0.42 6.65 -11.07
N LEU A 51 0.30 7.74 -10.80
CA LEU A 51 0.08 8.60 -9.64
C LEU A 51 -1.36 9.13 -9.62
N ARG A 52 -1.86 9.66 -10.74
CA ARG A 52 -3.25 10.14 -10.84
C ARG A 52 -4.26 9.03 -10.62
N TRP A 53 -4.02 7.84 -11.16
CA TRP A 53 -4.87 6.67 -10.94
C TRP A 53 -4.89 6.21 -9.48
N ILE A 54 -3.73 6.22 -8.81
CA ILE A 54 -3.66 5.90 -7.39
C ILE A 54 -4.46 6.94 -6.60
N ILE A 55 -4.18 8.24 -6.80
CA ILE A 55 -4.84 9.33 -6.09
C ILE A 55 -6.35 9.33 -6.31
N SER A 56 -6.84 9.05 -7.53
CA SER A 56 -8.28 9.00 -7.82
C SER A 56 -9.00 7.84 -7.13
N SER A 57 -8.26 6.79 -6.76
CA SER A 57 -8.81 5.66 -6.00
C SER A 57 -8.86 5.89 -4.48
N LEU A 58 -8.26 6.98 -3.98
CA LEU A 58 -8.17 7.25 -2.54
C LEU A 58 -9.44 7.93 -2.01
N SER A 59 -9.80 7.57 -0.78
CA SER A 59 -10.79 8.33 -0.01
C SER A 59 -10.21 9.66 0.46
N LYS A 60 -11.07 10.65 0.73
CA LYS A 60 -10.66 12.00 1.17
C LYS A 60 -9.65 12.00 2.35
N PRO A 61 -9.80 11.18 3.41
CA PRO A 61 -8.85 11.17 4.53
C PRO A 61 -7.47 10.63 4.17
N VAL A 62 -7.39 9.74 3.18
CA VAL A 62 -6.12 9.17 2.71
C VAL A 62 -5.47 10.13 1.70
N HIS A 63 -6.28 10.86 0.93
CA HIS A 63 -5.80 11.90 0.03
C HIS A 63 -4.99 12.97 0.79
N SER A 64 -5.45 13.43 1.95
CA SER A 64 -4.70 14.43 2.74
C SER A 64 -3.34 13.94 3.21
N GLN A 65 -3.13 12.63 3.31
CA GLN A 65 -1.84 12.05 3.71
C GLN A 65 -0.83 12.05 2.57
N VAL A 66 -1.28 11.96 1.31
CA VAL A 66 -0.40 11.85 0.13
C VAL A 66 -0.02 13.21 -0.47
N VAL A 67 -0.51 14.31 0.11
CA VAL A 67 -0.21 15.67 -0.35
C VAL A 67 1.30 15.93 -0.25
N GLY A 68 1.88 16.38 -1.36
CA GLY A 68 3.33 16.67 -1.46
C GLY A 68 4.18 15.55 -2.03
N LEU A 69 3.66 14.32 -2.11
CA LEU A 69 4.31 13.21 -2.80
C LEU A 69 4.15 13.38 -4.32
N ARG A 70 5.24 13.21 -5.07
CA ARG A 70 5.29 13.53 -6.51
C ARG A 70 5.44 12.32 -7.39
N LEU A 71 5.87 11.20 -6.84
CA LEU A 71 6.07 9.95 -7.58
C LEU A 71 5.08 8.88 -7.11
N SER A 72 4.65 8.04 -8.05
CA SER A 72 3.72 6.94 -7.77
C SER A 72 4.28 5.97 -6.71
N TYR A 73 5.58 5.70 -6.76
CA TYR A 73 6.32 4.90 -5.78
C TYR A 73 6.18 5.44 -4.35
N GLU A 74 6.33 6.76 -4.16
CA GLU A 74 6.28 7.39 -2.84
C GLU A 74 4.90 7.24 -2.21
N VAL A 75 3.86 7.53 -3.00
CA VAL A 75 2.47 7.37 -2.59
C VAL A 75 2.19 5.91 -2.25
N TRP A 76 2.60 4.98 -3.10
CA TRP A 76 2.38 3.56 -2.86
C TRP A 76 3.10 3.05 -1.61
N LYS A 77 4.36 3.45 -1.42
CA LYS A 77 5.15 3.08 -0.24
C LYS A 77 4.50 3.59 1.04
N MET A 78 4.03 4.84 1.04
CA MET A 78 3.34 5.41 2.20
C MET A 78 2.04 4.67 2.49
N LEU A 79 1.20 4.41 1.48
CA LEU A 79 -0.03 3.63 1.64
C LEU A 79 0.27 2.25 2.24
N LYS A 80 1.24 1.53 1.67
CA LYS A 80 1.65 0.21 2.17
C LYS A 80 2.05 0.27 3.65
N ASN A 81 2.84 1.27 4.05
CA ASN A 81 3.28 1.43 5.42
C ASN A 81 2.13 1.77 6.38
N THR A 82 1.25 2.71 6.00
CA THR A 82 0.10 3.11 6.81
C THR A 82 -0.86 1.95 7.05
N TYR A 83 -1.21 1.20 6.00
CA TYR A 83 -2.11 0.06 6.14
C TYR A 83 -1.45 -1.13 6.83
N ALA A 84 -0.16 -1.37 6.64
CA ALA A 84 0.59 -2.36 7.41
C ALA A 84 0.61 -2.02 8.90
N ALA A 85 0.90 -0.76 9.26
CA ALA A 85 0.89 -0.30 10.65
C ALA A 85 -0.50 -0.43 11.29
N HIS A 86 -1.55 -0.07 10.55
CA HIS A 86 -2.93 -0.23 11.02
C HIS A 86 -3.28 -1.71 11.27
N SER A 87 -2.88 -2.61 10.36
CA SER A 87 -3.09 -4.05 10.52
C SER A 87 -2.36 -4.61 11.75
N ILE A 88 -1.09 -4.23 11.94
CA ILE A 88 -0.30 -4.64 13.11
C ILE A 88 -0.92 -4.14 14.41
N SER A 89 -1.33 -2.87 14.46
CA SER A 89 -1.99 -2.29 15.64
C SER A 89 -3.29 -3.04 15.98
N LYS A 90 -4.12 -3.31 14.96
CA LYS A 90 -5.35 -4.10 15.13
C LYS A 90 -5.06 -5.51 15.64
N MET A 91 -4.01 -6.16 15.15
CA MET A 91 -3.58 -7.47 15.64
C MET A 91 -3.17 -7.42 17.12
N MET A 92 -2.42 -6.40 17.55
CA MET A 92 -2.03 -6.23 18.95
C MET A 92 -3.23 -5.98 19.85
N GLN A 93 -4.16 -5.11 19.43
CA GLN A 93 -5.40 -4.84 20.17
C GLN A 93 -6.21 -6.13 20.37
N LEU A 94 -6.34 -6.96 19.33
CA LEU A 94 -7.05 -8.24 19.43
C LEU A 94 -6.36 -9.23 20.38
N ARG A 95 -5.02 -9.27 20.38
CA ARG A 95 -4.24 -10.09 21.33
C ARG A 95 -4.44 -9.63 22.78
N GLU A 96 -4.45 -8.32 23.01
CA GLU A 96 -4.70 -7.75 24.33
C GLU A 96 -6.12 -8.05 24.82
N GLN A 97 -7.13 -7.87 23.96
CA GLN A 97 -8.50 -8.28 24.26
C GLN A 97 -8.56 -9.76 24.64
N LEU A 98 -7.90 -10.64 23.89
CA LEU A 98 -7.86 -12.07 24.18
C LEU A 98 -7.18 -12.38 25.54
N ALA A 99 -6.12 -11.65 25.89
CA ALA A 99 -5.44 -11.78 27.18
C ALA A 99 -6.33 -11.34 28.36
N VAL A 100 -7.08 -10.24 28.18
CA VAL A 100 -8.04 -9.74 29.18
C VAL A 100 -9.21 -10.71 29.36
N LEU A 101 -9.75 -11.26 28.27
CA LEU A 101 -10.82 -12.27 28.31
C LEU A 101 -10.40 -13.51 29.10
N LYS A 102 -9.13 -13.92 28.99
CA LYS A 102 -8.58 -15.05 29.76
C LYS A 102 -8.57 -14.80 31.28
N LYS A 103 -8.68 -13.55 31.72
CA LYS A 103 -8.50 -13.13 33.13
C LYS A 103 -9.80 -12.78 33.86
N GLY A 104 -10.94 -12.64 33.17
CA GLY A 104 -12.11 -11.94 33.75
C GLY A 104 -13.51 -12.47 33.45
N ILE A 105 -13.70 -13.75 33.08
CA ILE A 105 -15.03 -14.24 32.68
C ILE A 105 -15.50 -15.40 33.58
N ASN A 106 -16.73 -15.27 34.09
CA ASN A 106 -17.37 -16.21 35.01
C ASN A 106 -18.18 -17.33 34.31
N SER A 107 -18.40 -17.23 32.99
CA SER A 107 -19.14 -18.22 32.19
C SER A 107 -18.37 -18.64 30.94
N ILE A 108 -18.31 -19.96 30.71
CA ILE A 108 -17.61 -20.58 29.59
C ILE A 108 -18.22 -20.17 28.23
N ASP A 109 -19.54 -19.96 28.17
CA ASP A 109 -20.24 -19.61 26.94
C ASP A 109 -19.87 -18.23 26.40
N GLU A 110 -19.69 -17.24 27.29
CA GLU A 110 -19.23 -15.90 26.91
C GLU A 110 -17.77 -15.91 26.45
N LEU A 111 -16.96 -16.78 27.04
CA LEU A 111 -15.57 -17.02 26.64
C LEU A 111 -15.49 -17.57 25.22
N ILE A 112 -16.30 -18.59 24.91
CA ILE A 112 -16.33 -19.22 23.59
C ILE A 112 -16.83 -18.22 22.54
N GLN A 113 -17.95 -17.53 22.79
CA GLN A 113 -18.47 -16.54 21.81
C GLN A 113 -17.47 -15.43 21.51
N LYS A 114 -16.81 -14.86 22.53
CA LYS A 114 -15.82 -13.80 22.31
C LYS A 114 -14.52 -14.32 21.68
N ALA A 115 -14.07 -15.52 22.03
CA ALA A 115 -12.91 -16.15 21.39
C ALA A 115 -13.16 -16.46 19.91
N THR A 116 -14.34 -16.97 19.56
CA THR A 116 -14.75 -17.21 18.16
C THR A 116 -14.81 -15.90 17.37
N MET A 117 -15.34 -14.83 17.96
CA MET A 117 -15.38 -13.51 17.32
C MET A 117 -13.98 -12.94 17.06
N ILE A 118 -13.07 -13.05 18.03
CA ILE A 118 -11.67 -12.63 17.87
C ILE A 118 -10.95 -13.48 16.83
N GLY A 119 -11.17 -14.80 16.82
CA GLY A 119 -10.63 -15.70 15.80
C GLY A 119 -11.09 -15.32 14.38
N HIS A 120 -12.37 -14.95 14.24
CA HIS A 120 -12.90 -14.42 12.98
C HIS A 120 -12.23 -13.11 12.58
N GLN A 121 -12.03 -12.17 13.51
CA GLN A 121 -11.37 -10.90 13.24
C GLN A 121 -9.88 -11.08 12.86
N LEU A 122 -9.20 -12.04 13.49
CA LEU A 122 -7.81 -12.39 13.16
C LEU A 122 -7.71 -13.02 11.77
N SER A 123 -8.64 -13.90 11.40
CA SER A 123 -8.67 -14.47 10.04
C SER A 123 -8.90 -13.41 8.96
N ILE A 124 -9.64 -12.35 9.28
CA ILE A 124 -9.87 -11.22 8.37
C ILE A 124 -8.64 -10.31 8.31
N ALA A 125 -7.99 -10.04 9.44
CA ALA A 125 -6.80 -9.19 9.50
C ALA A 125 -5.53 -9.85 8.93
N ALA A 126 -5.48 -11.19 8.90
CA ALA A 126 -4.38 -11.97 8.34
C ALA A 126 -4.47 -12.19 6.82
N LYS A 127 -5.57 -11.77 6.17
CA LYS A 127 -5.65 -11.74 4.70
C LYS A 127 -5.03 -10.44 4.18
N PRO A 128 -4.03 -10.51 3.28
CA PRO A 128 -3.40 -9.32 2.71
C PRO A 128 -4.29 -8.55 1.73
#